data_AF-A0A8S0YLA3-F1
#
_entry.id   AF-A0A8S0YLA3-F1
#
_cell.length_a   1.000
_cell.length_b   1.000
_cell.length_c   1.000
_cell.angle_alpha   90.00
_cell.angle_beta   90.00
_cell.angle_gamma   90.00
#
_symmetry.space_group_name_H-M   'P 1'
#
loop_
_entity.id
_entity.type
_entity.pdbx_description
1 polymer ?
#
loop_
_entity_poly.entity_id
_entity_poly.type
_entity_poly.pdbx_seq_one_letter_code
_entity_poly.pdbx_strand_id
1 'polypeptide(L)'
;MTLNGDTQSSSGDPPSRLHEIKKYHNIPIPLLQAYDDPLKQLLFNGSLVTHTFFIMSSFLLAYNFMLHTEKHPIRWMHLPKGIILRWLRLTPPYALVLGTIVTWMRHMHQGPMWGLVVVSEADACRQYWWAQFLYINNYVYDDALCMPQTWYLAADTQLFCLGLLVCVLARTCKARVVTLTGLMVVALAIVAGQTYFQDLEAVVIQSPESYRNLYATNDTFRLLYARGHTNISTYVLGLAAGFLTYRWQNGKGLDKYKKYRWVSWVCFPLGVAVILSGGLMYRDEGRPPTSLRVLYATLYKPIFQMIVIGIIVPSVFKLENVYRGIIEWRGFTWTGRVSYSAFLLHTLFQRGLTGAQTSPTHMSDYYVITVLAASIFLSYLCAAILWLVLEAPAASLIRAALAPNNNKRDDEPQSKV
;
A
#
# COMPACT_ATOMS: atom_id res chain seq x y z
N MET A 1 19.50 58.61 -20.99
CA MET A 1 20.20 58.69 -22.30
C MET A 1 21.49 57.92 -22.11
N THR A 2 21.60 56.68 -22.56
CA THR A 2 21.60 56.29 -23.96
C THR A 2 20.86 54.98 -24.19
N LEU A 3 20.02 54.99 -25.23
CA LEU A 3 19.40 53.84 -25.87
C LEU A 3 20.46 53.12 -26.71
N ASN A 4 20.39 51.79 -26.75
CA ASN A 4 20.54 51.04 -27.99
C ASN A 4 19.76 49.75 -27.83
N GLY A 5 18.67 49.65 -28.59
CA GLY A 5 17.94 48.42 -28.79
C GLY A 5 18.60 47.63 -29.92
N ASP A 6 18.49 46.32 -29.82
CA ASP A 6 18.50 45.45 -30.98
C ASP A 6 17.35 44.45 -30.88
N THR A 7 16.74 44.28 -32.03
CA THR A 7 15.43 43.73 -32.35
C THR A 7 15.30 42.22 -32.17
N GLN A 8 14.07 41.80 -31.82
CA GLN A 8 13.58 40.43 -31.77
C GLN A 8 13.83 39.64 -33.06
N SER A 9 14.38 38.42 -32.94
CA SER A 9 14.08 37.32 -33.87
C SER A 9 13.14 36.34 -33.16
N SER A 10 11.86 36.46 -33.49
CA SER A 10 10.77 35.58 -33.07
C SER A 10 10.90 34.21 -33.75
N SER A 11 11.43 33.22 -33.03
CA SER A 11 11.18 31.80 -33.28
C SER A 11 11.42 31.04 -31.98
N GLY A 12 10.39 30.45 -31.40
CA GLY A 12 10.57 29.61 -30.24
C GLY A 12 9.25 29.33 -29.56
N ASP A 13 8.95 28.04 -29.45
CA ASP A 13 7.78 27.44 -28.81
C ASP A 13 7.30 28.15 -27.54
N PRO A 14 5.98 28.05 -27.21
CA PRO A 14 5.48 28.57 -25.94
C PRO A 14 6.33 28.02 -24.78
N PRO A 15 6.77 28.87 -23.83
CA PRO A 15 7.63 28.44 -22.75
C PRO A 15 6.97 27.30 -21.97
N SER A 16 7.69 26.19 -21.80
CA SER A 16 7.16 25.00 -21.15
C SER A 16 6.67 25.31 -19.73
N ARG A 17 5.61 24.66 -19.26
CA ARG A 17 5.04 24.85 -17.92
C ARG A 17 6.05 24.55 -16.81
N LEU A 18 7.08 23.75 -17.08
CA LEU A 18 8.18 23.59 -16.16
C LEU A 18 8.96 24.89 -15.99
N HIS A 19 9.03 25.77 -17.00
CA HIS A 19 9.56 27.14 -16.88
C HIS A 19 8.68 28.03 -16.00
N GLU A 20 7.35 27.87 -16.05
CA GLU A 20 6.45 28.55 -15.11
C GLU A 20 6.53 27.97 -13.69
N ILE A 21 6.57 26.64 -13.53
CA ILE A 21 6.78 25.99 -12.22
C ILE A 21 8.19 26.29 -11.67
N LYS A 22 9.22 26.36 -12.53
CA LYS A 22 10.59 26.84 -12.23
C LYS A 22 10.55 28.27 -11.68
N LYS A 23 9.68 29.12 -12.23
CA LYS A 23 9.57 30.56 -11.87
C LYS A 23 8.67 30.80 -10.64
N TYR A 24 7.59 30.05 -10.46
CA TYR A 24 6.62 30.23 -9.37
C TYR A 24 7.00 29.48 -8.08
N HIS A 25 7.70 28.35 -8.17
CA HIS A 25 7.96 27.49 -7.01
C HIS A 25 9.44 27.41 -6.56
N ASN A 26 10.37 28.16 -7.17
CA ASN A 26 11.80 28.18 -6.82
C ASN A 26 12.37 26.76 -6.59
N ILE A 27 12.02 25.80 -7.45
CA ILE A 27 12.46 24.41 -7.31
C ILE A 27 13.95 24.33 -7.67
N PRO A 28 14.84 23.84 -6.78
CA PRO A 28 16.27 23.76 -7.05
C PRO A 28 16.56 22.91 -8.30
N ILE A 29 17.46 23.38 -9.18
CA ILE A 29 17.90 22.67 -10.41
C ILE A 29 18.29 21.19 -10.16
N PRO A 30 18.97 20.83 -9.05
CA PRO A 30 19.28 19.42 -8.76
C PRO A 30 18.05 18.53 -8.52
N LEU A 31 16.94 19.10 -8.04
CA LEU A 31 15.70 18.37 -7.77
C LEU A 31 14.92 18.08 -9.06
N LEU A 32 15.15 18.88 -10.10
CA LEU A 32 14.61 18.66 -11.43
C LEU A 32 15.32 17.50 -12.14
N GLN A 33 16.66 17.47 -12.07
CA GLN A 33 17.45 16.34 -12.56
C GLN A 33 17.11 15.02 -11.85
N ALA A 34 16.62 15.10 -10.60
CA ALA A 34 16.20 13.92 -9.86
C ALA A 34 14.96 13.23 -10.45
N TYR A 35 14.09 13.94 -11.18
CA TYR A 35 12.93 13.32 -11.83
C TYR A 35 13.29 12.53 -13.09
N ASP A 36 14.43 12.84 -13.72
CA ASP A 36 14.93 12.16 -14.92
C ASP A 36 15.75 10.90 -14.58
N ASP A 37 16.22 10.77 -13.34
CA ASP A 37 17.02 9.63 -12.90
C ASP A 37 16.15 8.37 -12.69
N PRO A 38 16.41 7.27 -13.39
CA PRO A 38 15.62 6.04 -13.29
C PRO A 38 15.62 5.44 -11.88
N LEU A 39 16.70 5.58 -11.10
CA LEU A 39 16.77 5.07 -9.74
C LEU A 39 15.84 5.85 -8.80
N LYS A 40 15.74 7.16 -9.02
CA LYS A 40 14.86 8.04 -8.24
C LYS A 40 13.40 7.88 -8.68
N GLN A 41 13.14 7.63 -9.96
CA GLN A 41 11.80 7.27 -10.46
C GLN A 41 11.27 5.98 -9.80
N LEU A 42 12.13 5.00 -9.53
CA LEU A 42 11.74 3.80 -8.77
C LEU A 42 11.28 4.14 -7.36
N LEU A 43 11.91 5.11 -6.70
CA LEU A 43 11.52 5.58 -5.37
C LEU A 43 10.21 6.38 -5.42
N PHE A 44 10.07 7.30 -6.37
CA PHE A 44 8.89 8.15 -6.48
C PHE A 44 7.62 7.38 -6.87
N ASN A 45 7.74 6.43 -7.79
CA ASN A 45 6.65 5.59 -8.28
C ASN A 45 6.53 4.25 -7.53
N GLY A 46 7.37 4.02 -6.53
CA GLY A 46 7.34 2.82 -5.67
C GLY A 46 6.04 2.69 -4.85
N SER A 47 5.19 3.71 -4.85
CA SER A 47 3.83 3.70 -4.30
C SER A 47 2.94 2.59 -4.89
N LEU A 48 3.24 2.08 -6.08
CA LEU A 48 2.60 0.88 -6.62
C LEU A 48 2.85 -0.38 -5.78
N VAL A 49 4.00 -0.48 -5.12
CA VAL A 49 4.38 -1.67 -4.34
C VAL A 49 3.47 -1.84 -3.13
N THR A 50 2.97 -0.76 -2.53
CA THR A 50 2.03 -0.86 -1.39
C THR A 50 0.71 -1.51 -1.79
N HIS A 51 0.30 -1.40 -3.06
CA HIS A 51 -0.93 -2.00 -3.54
C HIS A 51 -0.84 -3.53 -3.65
N THR A 52 0.38 -4.10 -3.70
CA THR A 52 0.61 -5.54 -3.58
C THR A 52 0.03 -6.09 -2.28
N PHE A 53 0.03 -5.29 -1.20
CA PHE A 53 -0.55 -5.72 0.06
C PHE A 53 -2.08 -5.93 -0.05
N PHE A 54 -2.80 -5.15 -0.88
CA PHE A 54 -4.23 -5.39 -1.14
C PHE A 54 -4.46 -6.73 -1.84
N ILE A 55 -3.60 -7.09 -2.80
CA ILE A 55 -3.65 -8.42 -3.45
C ILE A 55 -3.42 -9.50 -2.43
N MET A 56 -2.37 -9.40 -1.62
CA MET A 56 -2.04 -10.43 -0.62
C MET A 56 -3.18 -10.63 0.37
N SER A 57 -3.75 -9.53 0.87
CA SER A 57 -4.89 -9.51 1.79
C SER A 57 -6.14 -10.18 1.18
N SER A 58 -6.54 -9.78 -0.02
CA SER A 58 -7.70 -10.34 -0.73
C SER A 58 -7.50 -11.80 -1.18
N PHE A 59 -6.31 -12.15 -1.65
CA PHE A 59 -5.95 -13.51 -2.04
C PHE A 59 -6.07 -14.46 -0.85
N LEU A 60 -5.48 -14.09 0.30
CA LEU A 60 -5.57 -14.87 1.53
C LEU A 60 -7.00 -14.94 2.06
N LEU A 61 -7.77 -13.87 1.95
CA LEU A 61 -9.19 -13.87 2.31
C LEU A 61 -9.96 -14.89 1.48
N ALA A 62 -9.89 -14.82 0.15
CA ALA A 62 -10.62 -15.73 -0.73
C ALA A 62 -10.19 -17.20 -0.53
N TYR A 63 -8.88 -17.44 -0.43
CA TYR A 63 -8.32 -18.78 -0.25
C TYR A 63 -8.71 -19.41 1.09
N ASN A 64 -8.51 -18.68 2.20
CA ASN A 64 -8.87 -19.18 3.54
C ASN A 64 -10.38 -19.31 3.73
N PHE A 65 -11.17 -18.42 3.12
CA PHE A 65 -12.63 -18.53 3.13
C PHE A 65 -13.06 -19.84 2.46
N MET A 66 -12.45 -20.19 1.32
CA MET A 66 -12.77 -21.45 0.66
C MET A 66 -12.46 -22.68 1.51
N LEU A 67 -11.27 -22.73 2.11
CA LEU A 67 -10.90 -23.80 3.05
C LEU A 67 -11.85 -23.88 4.25
N HIS A 68 -12.32 -22.74 4.75
CA HIS A 68 -13.28 -22.71 5.84
C HIS A 68 -14.64 -23.28 5.42
N THR A 69 -15.09 -22.98 4.19
CA THR A 69 -16.37 -23.46 3.66
C THR A 69 -16.42 -24.95 3.36
N GLU A 70 -15.27 -25.63 3.24
CA GLU A 70 -15.22 -27.11 3.16
C GLU A 70 -15.70 -27.77 4.46
N LYS A 71 -15.41 -27.14 5.60
CA LYS A 71 -15.67 -27.69 6.94
C LYS A 71 -16.94 -27.14 7.57
N HIS A 72 -17.34 -25.94 7.19
CA HIS A 72 -18.46 -25.23 7.82
C HIS A 72 -19.38 -24.58 6.78
N PRO A 73 -20.71 -24.65 6.95
CA PRO A 73 -21.63 -23.97 6.03
C PRO A 73 -21.45 -22.45 6.10
N ILE A 74 -21.71 -21.79 4.97
CA ILE A 74 -21.68 -20.32 4.88
C ILE A 74 -22.86 -19.75 5.67
N ARG A 75 -22.55 -19.03 6.76
CA ARG A 75 -23.51 -18.28 7.57
C ARG A 75 -23.20 -16.79 7.52
N TRP A 76 -24.25 -15.96 7.58
CA TRP A 76 -24.11 -14.50 7.65
C TRP A 76 -23.32 -14.03 8.89
N MET A 77 -23.31 -14.82 9.96
CA MET A 77 -22.51 -14.57 11.17
C MET A 77 -20.99 -14.53 10.91
N HIS A 78 -20.51 -15.11 9.80
CA HIS A 78 -19.10 -15.05 9.42
C HIS A 78 -18.65 -13.63 9.07
N LEU A 79 -19.58 -12.77 8.62
CA LEU A 79 -19.28 -11.37 8.29
C LEU A 79 -18.86 -10.56 9.54
N PRO A 80 -19.72 -10.37 10.57
CA PRO A 80 -19.32 -9.61 11.76
C PRO A 80 -18.18 -10.29 12.51
N LYS A 81 -18.15 -11.63 12.58
CA LYS A 81 -17.05 -12.37 13.21
C LYS A 81 -15.73 -12.08 12.51
N GLY A 82 -15.66 -12.19 11.18
CA GLY A 82 -14.43 -11.93 10.42
C GLY A 82 -13.91 -10.50 10.60
N ILE A 83 -14.81 -9.52 10.62
CA ILE A 83 -14.47 -8.10 10.82
C ILE A 83 -13.91 -7.86 12.23
N ILE A 84 -14.60 -8.36 13.26
CA ILE A 84 -14.15 -8.21 14.66
C ILE A 84 -12.79 -8.88 14.88
N LEU A 85 -12.58 -10.08 14.33
CA LEU A 85 -11.31 -10.79 14.45
C LEU A 85 -10.15 -10.04 13.81
N ARG A 86 -10.40 -9.45 12.64
CA ARG A 86 -9.42 -8.60 11.97
C ARG A 86 -9.13 -7.36 12.81
N TRP A 87 -10.16 -6.69 13.32
CA TRP A 87 -10.02 -5.50 14.16
C TRP A 87 -9.22 -5.81 15.43
N LEU A 88 -9.55 -6.89 16.16
CA LEU A 88 -8.83 -7.32 17.36
C LEU A 88 -7.36 -7.69 17.08
N ARG A 89 -7.06 -8.21 15.89
CA ARG A 89 -5.68 -8.54 15.50
C ARG A 89 -4.84 -7.29 15.20
N LEU A 90 -5.40 -6.32 14.47
CA LEU A 90 -4.65 -5.18 13.97
C LEU A 90 -4.55 -4.03 14.98
N THR A 91 -5.61 -3.83 15.78
CA THR A 91 -5.76 -2.67 16.65
C THR A 91 -4.75 -2.59 17.79
N PRO A 92 -4.36 -3.67 18.50
CA PRO A 92 -3.48 -3.54 19.66
C PRO A 92 -2.14 -2.85 19.39
N PRO A 93 -1.28 -3.31 18.44
CA PRO A 93 -0.04 -2.61 18.14
C PRO A 93 -0.28 -1.24 17.51
N TYR A 94 -1.39 -1.08 16.76
CA TYR A 94 -1.75 0.18 16.15
C TYR A 94 -2.09 1.27 17.19
N ALA A 95 -2.86 0.90 18.20
CA ALA A 95 -3.25 1.75 19.31
C ALA A 95 -2.05 2.21 20.13
N LEU A 96 -1.09 1.31 20.37
CA LEU A 96 0.14 1.67 21.10
C LEU A 96 0.95 2.71 20.32
N VAL A 97 1.19 2.49 19.03
CA VAL A 97 1.94 3.44 18.20
C VAL A 97 1.22 4.79 18.11
N LEU A 98 -0.10 4.79 17.91
CA LEU A 98 -0.90 6.01 17.93
C LEU A 98 -0.79 6.75 19.27
N GLY A 99 -0.89 6.02 20.39
CA GLY A 99 -0.72 6.56 21.73
C GLY A 99 0.66 7.18 21.93
N THR A 100 1.72 6.52 21.47
CA THR A 100 3.10 7.03 21.52
C THR A 100 3.26 8.34 20.72
N ILE A 101 2.66 8.43 19.53
CA ILE A 101 2.70 9.65 18.71
C ILE A 101 1.96 10.80 19.40
N VAL A 102 0.75 10.53 19.91
CA VAL A 102 -0.10 11.55 20.56
C VAL A 102 0.54 12.09 21.86
N THR A 103 1.27 11.25 22.60
CA THR A 103 1.76 11.58 23.95
C THR A 103 3.25 11.85 24.02
N TRP A 104 4.09 10.85 23.74
CA TRP A 104 5.52 10.90 24.00
C TRP A 104 6.32 11.62 22.91
N MET A 105 5.95 11.45 21.64
CA MET A 105 6.78 11.95 20.53
C MET A 105 7.02 13.47 20.58
N ARG A 106 6.07 14.26 21.07
CA ARG A 106 6.26 15.71 21.21
C ARG A 106 7.44 16.09 22.11
N HIS A 107 7.79 15.23 23.08
CA HIS A 107 8.79 15.51 24.12
C HIS A 107 10.14 14.82 23.91
N MET A 108 10.26 13.95 22.90
CA MET A 108 11.45 13.10 22.71
C MET A 108 12.69 13.87 22.22
N HIS A 109 12.53 14.97 21.48
CA HIS A 109 13.66 15.73 20.96
C HIS A 109 13.28 17.20 20.71
N GLN A 110 14.29 18.05 20.49
CA GLN A 110 14.14 19.46 20.14
C GLN A 110 15.07 19.78 18.97
N GLY A 111 14.56 19.59 17.75
CA GLY A 111 15.23 19.98 16.51
C GLY A 111 14.42 21.06 15.77
N PRO A 112 15.03 21.83 14.85
CA PRO A 112 14.34 22.93 14.18
C PRO A 112 13.18 22.45 13.30
N MET A 113 13.26 21.23 12.76
CA MET A 113 12.19 20.60 11.99
C MET A 113 11.23 19.77 12.84
N TRP A 114 11.50 19.58 14.14
CA TRP A 114 10.71 18.72 15.03
C TRP A 114 9.28 19.22 15.19
N GLY A 115 9.11 20.53 15.37
CA GLY A 115 7.80 21.17 15.45
C GLY A 115 6.96 20.94 14.18
N LEU A 116 7.60 21.07 13.01
CA LEU A 116 6.93 20.97 11.72
C LEU A 116 6.57 19.52 11.35
N VAL A 117 7.40 18.53 11.70
CA VAL A 117 7.26 17.15 11.20
C VAL A 117 6.64 16.20 12.23
N VAL A 118 6.98 16.37 13.51
CA VAL A 118 6.58 15.46 14.60
C VAL A 118 5.45 16.06 15.43
N VAL A 119 5.56 17.32 15.84
CA VAL A 119 4.55 17.94 16.70
C VAL A 119 3.25 18.20 15.96
N SER A 120 3.33 18.65 14.70
CA SER A 120 2.16 18.81 13.82
C SER A 120 1.35 17.52 13.64
N GLU A 121 2.03 16.38 13.46
CA GLU A 121 1.39 15.06 13.36
C GLU A 121 0.76 14.66 14.69
N ALA A 122 1.45 14.87 15.82
CA ALA A 122 0.91 14.58 17.13
C ALA A 122 -0.39 15.38 17.39
N ASP A 123 -0.42 16.65 17.00
CA ASP A 123 -1.59 17.52 17.14
C ASP A 123 -2.73 17.08 16.22
N ALA A 124 -2.45 16.72 14.96
CA ALA A 124 -3.43 16.12 14.07
C ALA A 124 -3.98 14.79 14.64
N CYS A 125 -3.12 13.94 15.22
CA CYS A 125 -3.52 12.69 15.84
C CYS A 125 -4.38 12.89 17.09
N ARG A 126 -4.17 13.97 17.86
CA ARG A 126 -5.05 14.33 18.99
C ARG A 126 -6.47 14.68 18.56
N GLN A 127 -6.63 15.25 17.38
CA GLN A 127 -7.94 15.57 16.83
C GLN A 127 -8.63 14.35 16.21
N TYR A 128 -7.88 13.49 15.52
CA TYR A 128 -8.43 12.43 14.66
C TYR A 128 -8.15 10.99 15.12
N TRP A 129 -7.71 10.77 16.36
CA TRP A 129 -7.45 9.42 16.89
C TRP A 129 -8.64 8.47 16.73
N TRP A 130 -9.87 8.96 16.88
CA TRP A 130 -11.09 8.17 16.75
C TRP A 130 -11.27 7.61 15.33
N ALA A 131 -10.89 8.39 14.30
CA ALA A 131 -10.99 7.97 12.89
C ALA A 131 -10.00 6.83 12.57
N GLN A 132 -8.88 6.76 13.31
CA GLN A 132 -7.90 5.69 13.20
C GLN A 132 -8.46 4.36 13.71
N PHE A 133 -9.12 4.35 14.87
CA PHE A 133 -9.73 3.13 15.43
C PHE A 133 -10.90 2.59 14.61
N LEU A 134 -11.62 3.49 13.93
CA LEU A 134 -12.70 3.15 13.01
C LEU A 134 -12.22 2.79 11.60
N TYR A 135 -10.92 2.92 11.30
CA TYR A 135 -10.36 2.67 9.97
C TYR A 135 -11.04 3.48 8.85
N ILE A 136 -11.39 4.74 9.14
CA ILE A 136 -12.00 5.69 8.19
C ILE A 136 -11.14 6.94 8.00
N ASN A 137 -9.92 6.94 8.51
CA ASN A 137 -9.00 8.06 8.44
C ASN A 137 -8.72 8.51 7.00
N ASN A 138 -8.67 7.58 6.05
CA ASN A 138 -8.54 7.92 4.63
C ASN A 138 -9.75 8.68 4.05
N TYR A 139 -10.85 8.86 4.80
CA TYR A 139 -11.99 9.68 4.37
C TYR A 139 -12.18 11.01 5.07
N VAL A 140 -11.69 11.13 6.30
CA VAL A 140 -12.06 12.21 7.24
C VAL A 140 -11.14 13.42 7.14
N TYR A 141 -9.93 13.26 6.58
CA TYR A 141 -8.94 14.34 6.61
C TYR A 141 -9.18 15.41 5.54
N ASP A 142 -9.42 16.64 6.01
CA ASP A 142 -9.53 17.82 5.17
C ASP A 142 -8.20 18.60 5.07
N ASP A 143 -7.53 18.87 6.20
CA ASP A 143 -6.35 19.76 6.20
C ASP A 143 -5.10 19.18 6.93
N ALA A 144 -5.26 18.08 7.67
CA ALA A 144 -4.17 17.48 8.45
C ALA A 144 -4.26 15.95 8.48
N LEU A 145 -3.13 15.28 8.29
CA LEU A 145 -3.04 13.82 8.25
C LEU A 145 -2.39 13.28 9.53
N CYS A 146 -3.14 12.49 10.31
CA CYS A 146 -2.57 11.68 11.38
C CYS A 146 -2.11 10.32 10.84
N MET A 147 -0.84 9.97 11.08
CA MET A 147 -0.19 8.74 10.61
C MET A 147 -0.52 8.42 9.14
N PRO A 148 -0.08 9.24 8.17
CA PRO A 148 -0.41 9.11 6.76
C PRO A 148 -0.26 7.68 6.24
N GLN A 149 0.81 6.96 6.62
CA GLN A 149 1.06 5.58 6.21
C GLN A 149 -0.10 4.62 6.48
N THR A 150 -0.94 4.92 7.46
CA THR A 150 -2.09 4.09 7.87
C THR A 150 -3.28 4.18 6.91
N TRP A 151 -3.24 5.08 5.92
CA TRP A 151 -4.26 5.16 4.86
C TRP A 151 -4.52 3.78 4.23
N TYR A 152 -3.45 3.01 4.02
CA TYR A 152 -3.50 1.68 3.43
C TYR A 152 -4.26 0.71 4.33
N LEU A 153 -4.03 0.77 5.64
CA LEU A 153 -4.64 -0.14 6.61
C LEU A 153 -6.15 0.08 6.71
N ALA A 154 -6.58 1.35 6.60
CA ALA A 154 -8.00 1.69 6.52
C ALA A 154 -8.63 1.25 5.21
N ALA A 155 -8.01 1.57 4.07
CA ALA A 155 -8.46 1.12 2.77
C ALA A 155 -8.58 -0.42 2.71
N ASP A 156 -7.59 -1.15 3.23
CA ASP A 156 -7.60 -2.62 3.22
C ASP A 156 -8.67 -3.19 4.14
N THR A 157 -8.97 -2.54 5.27
CA THR A 157 -10.04 -2.97 6.16
C THR A 157 -11.42 -2.75 5.53
N GLN A 158 -11.63 -1.62 4.86
CA GLN A 158 -12.85 -1.34 4.09
C GLN A 158 -13.04 -2.34 2.95
N LEU A 159 -11.96 -2.59 2.18
CA LEU A 159 -11.97 -3.55 1.08
C LEU A 159 -12.12 -4.99 1.56
N PHE A 160 -11.64 -5.33 2.75
CA PHE A 160 -11.88 -6.62 3.37
C PHE A 160 -13.33 -6.83 3.78
N CYS A 161 -14.01 -5.79 4.29
CA CYS A 161 -15.44 -5.86 4.52
C CYS A 161 -16.19 -6.15 3.20
N LEU A 162 -15.82 -5.43 2.12
CA LEU A 162 -16.38 -5.67 0.77
C LEU A 162 -16.05 -7.08 0.26
N GLY A 163 -14.82 -7.54 0.40
CA GLY A 163 -14.38 -8.87 -0.03
C GLY A 163 -15.07 -9.99 0.71
N LEU A 164 -15.24 -9.85 2.03
CA LEU A 164 -15.95 -10.83 2.84
C LEU A 164 -17.44 -10.87 2.48
N LEU A 165 -18.04 -9.70 2.19
CA LEU A 165 -19.39 -9.61 1.65
C LEU A 165 -19.52 -10.35 0.31
N VAL A 166 -18.58 -10.15 -0.63
CA VAL A 166 -18.53 -10.88 -1.91
C VAL A 166 -18.41 -12.39 -1.67
N CYS A 167 -17.55 -12.83 -0.75
CA CYS A 167 -17.39 -14.24 -0.39
C CYS A 167 -18.70 -14.88 0.13
N VAL A 168 -19.47 -14.15 0.94
CA VAL A 168 -20.73 -14.63 1.54
C VAL A 168 -21.88 -14.63 0.52
N LEU A 169 -21.96 -13.60 -0.34
CA LEU A 169 -23.00 -13.44 -1.36
C LEU A 169 -22.79 -14.36 -2.58
N ALA A 170 -21.58 -14.35 -3.13
CA ALA A 170 -21.26 -15.05 -4.37
C ALA A 170 -20.89 -16.52 -4.11
N ARG A 171 -21.91 -17.35 -3.87
CA ARG A 171 -21.74 -18.76 -3.50
C ARG A 171 -21.35 -19.66 -4.66
N THR A 172 -21.83 -19.39 -5.86
CA THR A 172 -21.56 -20.21 -7.06
C THR A 172 -20.41 -19.64 -7.88
N CYS A 173 -19.73 -20.49 -8.67
CA CYS A 173 -18.68 -20.02 -9.58
C CYS A 173 -19.18 -18.95 -10.55
N LYS A 174 -20.39 -19.13 -11.11
CA LYS A 174 -20.99 -18.15 -12.02
C LYS A 174 -21.25 -16.81 -11.31
N ALA A 175 -21.82 -16.85 -10.10
CA ALA A 175 -22.05 -15.63 -9.31
C ALA A 175 -20.74 -14.90 -9.01
N ARG A 176 -19.68 -15.63 -8.63
CA ARG A 176 -18.35 -15.03 -8.37
C ARG A 176 -17.79 -14.33 -9.59
N VAL A 177 -17.83 -14.97 -10.75
CA VAL A 177 -17.35 -14.36 -12.00
C VAL A 177 -18.13 -13.09 -12.30
N VAL A 178 -19.48 -13.13 -12.27
CA VAL A 178 -20.33 -11.97 -12.56
C VAL A 178 -20.10 -10.83 -11.56
N THR A 179 -20.02 -11.14 -10.26
CA THR A 179 -19.80 -10.12 -9.22
C THR A 179 -18.40 -9.51 -9.32
N LEU A 180 -17.35 -10.30 -9.54
CA LEU A 180 -15.98 -9.79 -9.66
C LEU A 180 -15.78 -8.98 -10.94
N THR A 181 -16.35 -9.41 -12.08
CA THR A 181 -16.29 -8.62 -13.32
C THR A 181 -17.07 -7.33 -13.20
N GLY A 182 -18.28 -7.37 -12.60
CA GLY A 182 -19.07 -6.17 -12.33
C GLY A 182 -18.33 -5.19 -11.42
N LEU A 183 -17.75 -5.66 -10.32
CA LEU A 183 -16.94 -4.83 -9.41
C LEU A 183 -15.69 -4.28 -10.08
N MET A 184 -15.05 -5.04 -10.97
CA MET A 184 -13.91 -4.54 -11.75
C MET A 184 -14.33 -3.38 -12.65
N VAL A 185 -15.41 -3.53 -13.42
CA VAL A 185 -15.91 -2.46 -14.30
C VAL A 185 -16.29 -1.22 -13.51
N VAL A 186 -16.99 -1.39 -12.39
CA VAL A 186 -17.36 -0.27 -11.49
C VAL A 186 -16.12 0.40 -10.91
N ALA A 187 -15.12 -0.37 -10.47
CA ALA A 187 -13.88 0.19 -9.93
C ALA A 187 -13.11 1.02 -10.96
N LEU A 188 -13.00 0.54 -12.20
CA LEU A 188 -12.37 1.29 -13.29
C LEU A 188 -13.16 2.55 -13.63
N ALA A 189 -14.49 2.48 -13.66
CA ALA A 189 -15.36 3.63 -13.90
C ALA A 189 -15.25 4.70 -12.80
N ILE A 190 -15.15 4.29 -11.53
CA ILE A 190 -14.96 5.21 -10.39
C ILE A 190 -13.64 5.97 -10.54
N VAL A 191 -12.54 5.27 -10.81
CA VAL A 191 -11.21 5.90 -10.98
C VAL A 191 -11.23 6.84 -12.20
N ALA A 192 -11.76 6.38 -13.33
CA ALA A 192 -11.86 7.20 -14.54
C ALA A 192 -12.71 8.46 -14.32
N GLY A 193 -13.87 8.30 -13.66
CA GLY A 193 -14.77 9.39 -13.34
C GLY A 193 -14.13 10.41 -12.40
N GLN A 194 -13.48 9.97 -11.31
CA GLN A 194 -12.81 10.89 -10.39
C GLN A 194 -11.66 11.63 -11.05
N THR A 195 -10.82 10.93 -11.82
CA THR A 195 -9.72 11.59 -12.55
C THR A 195 -10.24 12.62 -13.55
N TYR A 196 -11.36 12.35 -14.23
CA TYR A 196 -11.97 13.27 -15.19
C TYR A 196 -12.67 14.46 -14.53
N PHE A 197 -13.59 14.21 -13.59
CA PHE A 197 -14.43 15.26 -12.99
C PHE A 197 -13.68 16.14 -11.98
N GLN A 198 -12.69 15.60 -11.28
CA GLN A 198 -11.91 16.33 -10.29
C GLN A 198 -10.55 16.81 -10.84
N ASP A 199 -10.32 16.64 -12.14
CA ASP A 199 -9.11 17.06 -12.85
C ASP A 199 -7.80 16.66 -12.12
N LEU A 200 -7.71 15.38 -11.71
CA LEU A 200 -6.59 14.84 -10.91
C LEU A 200 -5.40 14.37 -11.74
N GLU A 201 -4.20 14.38 -11.17
CA GLU A 201 -3.02 13.85 -11.85
C GLU A 201 -3.06 12.31 -11.92
N ALA A 202 -2.41 11.74 -12.93
CA ALA A 202 -2.45 10.30 -13.17
C ALA A 202 -1.66 9.49 -12.12
N VAL A 203 -0.65 10.13 -11.52
CA VAL A 203 0.22 9.58 -10.48
C VAL A 203 0.40 10.65 -9.41
N VAL A 204 0.59 10.23 -8.15
CA VAL A 204 0.94 11.16 -7.07
C VAL A 204 2.30 11.77 -7.35
N ILE A 205 2.33 13.06 -7.69
CA ILE A 205 3.55 13.80 -7.94
C ILE A 205 4.27 14.05 -6.62
N GLN A 206 5.51 13.56 -6.54
CA GLN A 206 6.36 13.68 -5.36
C GLN A 206 7.06 15.03 -5.31
N SER A 207 6.33 16.10 -4.96
CA SER A 207 6.90 17.45 -4.81
C SER A 207 7.48 17.69 -3.41
N PRO A 208 8.51 18.55 -3.24
CA PRO A 208 9.02 18.93 -1.92
C PRO A 208 7.92 19.51 -1.00
N GLU A 209 6.97 20.23 -1.58
CA GLU A 209 5.79 20.74 -0.88
C GLU A 209 4.89 19.61 -0.37
N SER A 210 4.69 18.56 -1.17
CA SER A 210 3.93 17.38 -0.74
C SER A 210 4.60 16.69 0.45
N TYR A 211 5.93 16.56 0.46
CA TYR A 211 6.65 16.01 1.61
C TYR A 211 6.58 16.92 2.84
N ARG A 212 6.72 18.25 2.65
CA ARG A 212 6.66 19.23 3.74
C ARG A 212 5.29 19.28 4.41
N ASN A 213 4.22 19.25 3.63
CA ASN A 213 2.84 19.24 4.11
C ASN A 213 2.30 17.83 4.33
N LEU A 214 3.18 16.82 4.27
CA LEU A 214 2.84 15.43 4.55
C LEU A 214 1.69 14.88 3.70
N TYR A 215 1.55 15.37 2.46
CA TYR A 215 0.48 15.08 1.51
C TYR A 215 -0.92 15.58 1.90
N ALA A 216 -1.05 16.41 2.95
CA ALA A 216 -2.34 16.94 3.38
C ALA A 216 -3.01 17.83 2.32
N THR A 217 -2.22 18.51 1.49
CA THR A 217 -2.72 19.37 0.41
C THR A 217 -2.67 18.72 -0.97
N ASN A 218 -2.28 17.44 -1.07
CA ASN A 218 -2.17 16.75 -2.36
C ASN A 218 -3.47 16.02 -2.69
N ASP A 219 -4.30 16.62 -3.53
CA ASP A 219 -5.62 16.08 -3.92
C ASP A 219 -5.50 14.71 -4.59
N THR A 220 -4.46 14.48 -5.40
CA THR A 220 -4.23 13.18 -6.05
C THR A 220 -3.94 12.10 -5.01
N PHE A 221 -3.18 12.43 -3.96
CA PHE A 221 -2.98 11.52 -2.84
C PHE A 221 -4.29 11.27 -2.07
N ARG A 222 -5.02 12.34 -1.73
CA ARG A 222 -6.22 12.25 -0.86
C ARG A 222 -7.44 11.63 -1.53
N LEU A 223 -7.65 11.89 -2.81
CA LEU A 223 -8.86 11.50 -3.53
C LEU A 223 -8.64 10.25 -4.38
N LEU A 224 -7.47 10.11 -5.02
CA LEU A 224 -7.20 9.01 -5.95
C LEU A 224 -6.38 7.86 -5.33
N TYR A 225 -5.39 8.19 -4.51
CA TYR A 225 -4.47 7.19 -3.97
C TYR A 225 -4.98 6.55 -2.68
N ALA A 226 -5.39 7.35 -1.69
CA ALA A 226 -5.67 6.91 -0.32
C ALA A 226 -7.07 6.30 -0.11
N ARG A 227 -8.06 6.69 -0.93
CA ARG A 227 -9.46 6.27 -0.74
C ARG A 227 -9.63 4.77 -1.00
N GLY A 228 -10.49 4.12 -0.21
CA GLY A 228 -10.75 2.68 -0.37
C GLY A 228 -11.38 2.34 -1.73
N HIS A 229 -12.33 3.15 -2.22
CA HIS A 229 -13.07 2.84 -3.44
C HIS A 229 -12.23 2.88 -4.73
N THR A 230 -11.18 3.72 -4.77
CA THR A 230 -10.25 3.79 -5.92
C THR A 230 -9.29 2.60 -5.99
N ASN A 231 -9.27 1.77 -4.94
CA ASN A 231 -8.42 0.60 -4.82
C ASN A 231 -9.23 -0.72 -4.91
N ILE A 232 -10.52 -0.65 -5.26
CA ILE A 232 -11.36 -1.86 -5.44
C ILE A 232 -10.79 -2.76 -6.55
N SER A 233 -10.29 -2.18 -7.64
CA SER A 233 -9.77 -2.94 -8.79
C SER A 233 -8.63 -3.87 -8.39
N THR A 234 -7.66 -3.40 -7.61
CA THR A 234 -6.53 -4.20 -7.12
C THR A 234 -6.97 -5.32 -6.18
N TYR A 235 -7.95 -5.03 -5.32
CA TYR A 235 -8.50 -6.01 -4.38
C TYR A 235 -9.31 -7.11 -5.08
N VAL A 236 -10.09 -6.75 -6.10
CA VAL A 236 -10.86 -7.71 -6.92
C VAL A 236 -9.92 -8.67 -7.66
N LEU A 237 -8.78 -8.20 -8.16
CA LEU A 237 -7.78 -9.06 -8.79
C LEU A 237 -7.24 -10.13 -7.83
N GLY A 238 -6.92 -9.74 -6.60
CA GLY A 238 -6.45 -10.71 -5.60
C GLY A 238 -7.53 -11.69 -5.14
N LEU A 239 -8.79 -11.25 -4.99
CA LEU A 239 -9.93 -12.15 -4.76
C LEU A 239 -10.07 -13.19 -5.89
N ALA A 240 -10.03 -12.72 -7.14
CA ALA A 240 -10.12 -13.57 -8.32
C ALA A 240 -8.97 -14.60 -8.34
N ALA A 241 -7.75 -14.16 -8.11
CA ALA A 241 -6.56 -15.02 -8.06
C ALA A 241 -6.65 -16.06 -6.92
N GLY A 242 -7.16 -15.68 -5.75
CA GLY A 242 -7.34 -16.59 -4.61
C GLY A 242 -8.36 -17.69 -4.90
N PHE A 243 -9.53 -17.33 -5.44
CA PHE A 243 -10.54 -18.32 -5.84
C PHE A 243 -10.05 -19.25 -6.95
N LEU A 244 -9.34 -18.69 -7.93
CA LEU A 244 -8.79 -19.45 -9.05
C LEU A 244 -7.73 -20.45 -8.58
N THR A 245 -6.84 -20.01 -7.69
CA THR A 245 -5.78 -20.85 -7.11
C THR A 245 -6.37 -22.00 -6.31
N TYR A 246 -7.36 -21.75 -5.45
CA TYR A 246 -8.04 -22.81 -4.70
C TYR A 246 -8.69 -23.85 -5.64
N ARG A 247 -9.39 -23.39 -6.70
CA ARG A 247 -10.01 -24.28 -7.68
C ARG A 247 -8.97 -25.12 -8.43
N TRP A 248 -7.86 -24.51 -8.80
CA TRP A 248 -6.77 -25.16 -9.53
C TRP A 248 -6.00 -26.17 -8.67
N GLN A 249 -5.83 -25.93 -7.37
CA GLN A 249 -5.26 -26.93 -6.46
C GLN A 249 -6.15 -28.17 -6.31
N ASN A 250 -7.47 -28.00 -6.31
CA ASN A 250 -8.42 -29.11 -6.26
C ASN A 250 -8.63 -29.81 -7.62
N GLY A 251 -8.12 -29.24 -8.72
CA GLY A 251 -8.10 -29.84 -10.04
C GLY A 251 -6.80 -30.59 -10.32
N LYS A 252 -6.85 -31.72 -11.03
CA LYS A 252 -5.64 -32.43 -11.48
C LYS A 252 -5.05 -31.75 -12.73
N GLY A 253 -3.74 -31.48 -12.74
CA GLY A 253 -2.95 -31.30 -13.97
C GLY A 253 -2.46 -29.88 -14.31
N LEU A 254 -1.76 -29.21 -13.38
CA LEU A 254 -1.04 -27.96 -13.69
C LEU A 254 0.40 -28.18 -14.18
N ASP A 255 0.94 -29.39 -14.07
CA ASP A 255 2.30 -29.72 -14.50
C ASP A 255 2.56 -29.44 -15.98
N LYS A 256 1.52 -29.53 -16.82
CA LYS A 256 1.59 -29.18 -18.25
C LYS A 256 1.99 -27.72 -18.49
N TYR A 257 1.75 -26.82 -17.53
CA TYR A 257 2.08 -25.40 -17.66
C TYR A 257 3.53 -25.06 -17.28
N LYS A 258 4.33 -26.02 -16.80
CA LYS A 258 5.77 -25.84 -16.53
C LYS A 258 6.57 -25.40 -17.77
N LYS A 259 6.05 -25.63 -18.98
CA LYS A 259 6.61 -25.14 -20.25
C LYS A 259 6.55 -23.60 -20.36
N TYR A 260 5.59 -22.96 -19.70
CA TYR A 260 5.39 -21.51 -19.74
C TYR A 260 6.09 -20.76 -18.60
N ARG A 261 7.09 -21.36 -17.94
CA ARG A 261 7.84 -20.73 -16.83
C ARG A 261 8.46 -19.37 -17.21
N TRP A 262 8.82 -19.19 -18.47
CA TRP A 262 9.38 -17.94 -18.99
C TRP A 262 8.42 -16.75 -18.83
N VAL A 263 7.10 -17.00 -18.87
CA VAL A 263 6.08 -15.95 -18.64
C VAL A 263 6.25 -15.36 -17.25
N SER A 264 6.54 -16.18 -16.24
CA SER A 264 6.79 -15.71 -14.88
C SER A 264 8.06 -14.85 -14.84
N TRP A 265 9.13 -15.27 -15.53
CA TRP A 265 10.40 -14.54 -15.61
C TRP A 265 10.30 -13.17 -16.26
N VAL A 266 9.36 -12.99 -17.19
CA VAL A 266 9.11 -11.68 -17.81
C VAL A 266 8.29 -10.76 -16.89
N CYS A 267 7.54 -11.31 -15.92
CA CYS A 267 6.73 -10.49 -15.01
C CYS A 267 7.58 -9.51 -14.18
N PHE A 268 8.73 -9.92 -13.65
CA PHE A 268 9.57 -9.01 -12.84
C PHE A 268 10.09 -7.80 -13.64
N PRO A 269 10.80 -7.94 -14.79
CA PRO A 269 11.25 -6.80 -15.56
C PRO A 269 10.09 -5.97 -16.10
N LEU A 270 8.96 -6.60 -16.44
CA LEU A 270 7.75 -5.87 -16.84
C LEU A 270 7.18 -5.02 -15.69
N GLY A 271 7.19 -5.54 -14.45
CA GLY A 271 6.79 -4.78 -13.26
C GLY A 271 7.68 -3.56 -13.03
N VAL A 272 9.00 -3.71 -13.16
CA VAL A 272 9.94 -2.58 -13.09
C VAL A 272 9.66 -1.57 -14.21
N ALA A 273 9.42 -2.03 -15.44
CA ALA A 273 9.08 -1.16 -16.57
C ALA A 273 7.80 -0.37 -16.32
N VAL A 274 6.78 -0.96 -15.70
CA VAL A 274 5.54 -0.24 -15.31
C VAL A 274 5.82 0.78 -14.22
N ILE A 275 6.69 0.50 -13.23
CA ILE A 275 7.04 1.52 -12.23
C ILE A 275 7.76 2.70 -12.91
N LEU A 276 8.72 2.42 -13.79
CA LEU A 276 9.46 3.43 -14.54
C LEU A 276 8.60 4.20 -15.54
N SER A 277 7.53 3.61 -16.08
CA SER A 277 6.59 4.34 -16.96
C SER A 277 5.91 5.50 -16.24
N GLY A 278 5.88 5.50 -14.91
CA GLY A 278 5.43 6.65 -14.11
C GLY A 278 6.25 7.91 -14.39
N GLY A 279 7.54 7.75 -14.74
CA GLY A 279 8.42 8.83 -15.18
C GLY A 279 7.90 9.59 -16.41
N LEU A 280 7.09 8.96 -17.26
CA LEU A 280 6.46 9.63 -18.41
C LEU A 280 5.52 10.76 -17.98
N MET A 281 4.94 10.66 -16.77
CA MET A 281 4.07 11.69 -16.19
C MET A 281 4.86 12.86 -15.58
N TYR A 282 6.19 12.73 -15.45
CA TYR A 282 7.08 13.78 -14.95
C TYR A 282 7.78 14.55 -16.08
N ARG A 283 7.56 14.22 -17.36
CA ARG A 283 8.29 14.81 -18.51
C ARG A 283 7.93 16.28 -18.75
N ASP A 284 8.92 17.02 -19.23
CA ASP A 284 8.91 18.48 -19.46
C ASP A 284 7.94 18.99 -20.55
N GLU A 285 7.29 18.10 -21.30
CA GLU A 285 6.48 18.41 -22.48
C GLU A 285 5.07 18.97 -22.16
N GLY A 286 4.76 19.17 -20.87
CA GLY A 286 3.50 19.78 -20.40
C GLY A 286 2.56 18.79 -19.71
N ARG A 287 1.44 19.31 -19.17
CA ARG A 287 0.43 18.46 -18.52
C ARG A 287 -0.11 17.47 -19.55
N PRO A 288 -0.05 16.14 -19.30
CA PRO A 288 -0.53 15.19 -20.28
C PRO A 288 -2.00 15.43 -20.59
N PRO A 289 -2.47 15.13 -21.82
CA PRO A 289 -3.87 15.33 -22.19
C PRO A 289 -4.78 14.55 -21.24
N THR A 290 -5.97 15.09 -20.97
CA THR A 290 -6.92 14.53 -20.00
C THR A 290 -7.25 13.06 -20.29
N SER A 291 -7.37 12.68 -21.56
CA SER A 291 -7.60 11.29 -21.99
C SER A 291 -6.48 10.35 -21.56
N LEU A 292 -5.22 10.76 -21.74
CA LEU A 292 -4.06 9.97 -21.33
C LEU A 292 -3.99 9.86 -19.80
N ARG A 293 -4.27 10.95 -19.07
CA ARG A 293 -4.31 10.95 -17.60
C ARG A 293 -5.34 9.98 -17.05
N VAL A 294 -6.57 10.04 -17.58
CA VAL A 294 -7.67 9.16 -17.18
C VAL A 294 -7.33 7.70 -17.49
N LEU A 295 -6.85 7.41 -18.70
CA LEU A 295 -6.48 6.06 -19.10
C LEU A 295 -5.36 5.50 -18.21
N TYR A 296 -4.32 6.31 -17.98
CA TYR A 296 -3.18 5.91 -17.17
C TYR A 296 -3.59 5.70 -15.72
N ALA A 297 -4.26 6.65 -15.07
CA ALA A 297 -4.76 6.51 -13.70
C ALA A 297 -5.60 5.24 -13.49
N THR A 298 -6.44 4.92 -14.48
CA THR A 298 -7.37 3.78 -14.44
C THR A 298 -6.65 2.43 -14.59
N LEU A 299 -5.66 2.35 -15.49
CA LEU A 299 -5.00 1.08 -15.84
C LEU A 299 -3.69 0.83 -15.08
N TYR A 300 -3.05 1.88 -14.56
CA TYR A 300 -1.72 1.79 -13.93
C TYR A 300 -1.69 0.81 -12.75
N LYS A 301 -2.62 0.95 -11.80
CA LYS A 301 -2.68 0.05 -10.64
C LYS A 301 -3.06 -1.39 -11.03
N PRO A 302 -4.14 -1.65 -11.81
CA PRO A 302 -4.53 -3.00 -12.19
C PRO A 302 -3.48 -3.76 -13.02
N ILE A 303 -2.79 -3.08 -13.96
CA ILE A 303 -1.76 -3.72 -14.79
C ILE A 303 -0.60 -4.19 -13.91
N PHE A 304 -0.07 -3.33 -13.05
CA PHE A 304 1.01 -3.71 -12.14
C PHE A 304 0.58 -4.87 -11.22
N GLN A 305 -0.64 -4.82 -10.70
CA GLN A 305 -1.20 -5.86 -9.86
C GLN A 305 -1.39 -7.22 -10.57
N MET A 306 -1.78 -7.22 -11.84
CA MET A 306 -1.85 -8.44 -12.66
C MET A 306 -0.48 -9.10 -12.82
N ILE A 307 0.56 -8.29 -12.99
CA ILE A 307 1.95 -8.77 -13.07
C ILE A 307 2.36 -9.44 -11.76
N VAL A 308 2.03 -8.83 -10.61
CA VAL A 308 2.31 -9.40 -9.28
C VAL A 308 1.60 -10.73 -9.08
N ILE A 309 0.34 -10.88 -9.50
CA ILE A 309 -0.38 -12.16 -9.48
C ILE A 309 0.33 -13.20 -10.37
N GLY A 310 0.86 -12.76 -11.51
CA GLY A 310 1.70 -13.55 -12.41
C GLY A 310 3.01 -14.05 -11.78
N ILE A 311 3.44 -13.49 -10.66
CA ILE A 311 4.55 -14.00 -9.85
C ILE A 311 4.02 -14.94 -8.75
N ILE A 312 3.00 -14.51 -8.00
CA ILE A 312 2.45 -15.26 -6.86
C ILE A 312 1.92 -16.64 -7.26
N VAL A 313 1.08 -16.71 -8.29
CA VAL A 313 0.36 -17.94 -8.66
C VAL A 313 1.32 -19.04 -9.15
N PRO A 314 2.27 -18.77 -10.06
CA PRO A 314 3.27 -19.77 -10.46
C PRO A 314 4.16 -20.24 -9.31
N SER A 315 4.48 -19.37 -8.35
CA SER A 315 5.23 -19.75 -7.14
C SER A 315 4.43 -20.73 -6.27
N VAL A 316 3.12 -20.52 -6.08
CA VAL A 316 2.24 -21.43 -5.32
C VAL A 316 2.18 -22.83 -5.95
N PHE A 317 2.11 -22.91 -7.28
CA PHE A 317 2.06 -24.19 -8.01
C PHE A 317 3.42 -24.80 -8.34
N LYS A 318 4.52 -24.19 -7.88
CA LYS A 318 5.89 -24.66 -8.13
C LYS A 318 6.20 -24.84 -9.63
N LEU A 319 5.73 -23.91 -10.46
CA LEU A 319 5.94 -23.94 -11.91
C LEU A 319 7.32 -23.44 -12.33
N GLU A 320 7.94 -22.60 -11.51
CA GLU A 320 9.25 -21.99 -11.75
C GLU A 320 10.13 -22.04 -10.49
N ASN A 321 11.46 -21.90 -10.66
CA ASN A 321 12.44 -22.08 -9.59
C ASN A 321 13.26 -20.81 -9.26
N VAL A 322 13.23 -19.78 -10.11
CA VAL A 322 14.07 -18.57 -9.98
C VAL A 322 13.51 -17.68 -8.88
N TYR A 323 12.27 -17.22 -8.99
CA TYR A 323 11.68 -16.36 -7.96
C TYR A 323 11.26 -17.16 -6.75
N ARG A 324 10.78 -18.39 -6.96
CA ARG A 324 10.43 -19.32 -5.90
C ARG A 324 11.56 -19.53 -4.90
N GLY A 325 12.81 -19.69 -5.35
CA GLY A 325 13.96 -19.86 -4.46
C GLY A 325 14.15 -18.67 -3.51
N ILE A 326 13.88 -17.45 -3.99
CA ILE A 326 13.96 -16.22 -3.20
C ILE A 326 12.74 -16.10 -2.28
N ILE A 327 11.52 -16.27 -2.82
CA ILE A 327 10.26 -16.08 -2.08
C ILE A 327 10.08 -17.12 -0.98
N GLU A 328 10.50 -18.38 -1.19
CA GLU A 328 10.43 -19.46 -0.20
C GLU A 328 11.57 -19.42 0.82
N TRP A 329 12.44 -18.40 0.78
CA TRP A 329 13.58 -18.33 1.70
C TRP A 329 13.13 -18.26 3.16
N ARG A 330 13.59 -19.22 3.97
CA ARG A 330 13.20 -19.36 5.38
C ARG A 330 13.50 -18.12 6.22
N GLY A 331 14.52 -17.34 5.85
CA GLY A 331 14.86 -16.07 6.51
C GLY A 331 13.69 -15.09 6.54
N PHE A 332 12.83 -15.10 5.53
CA PHE A 332 11.64 -14.24 5.48
C PHE A 332 10.54 -14.63 6.46
N THR A 333 10.63 -15.79 7.11
CA THR A 333 9.65 -16.20 8.13
C THR A 333 9.67 -15.26 9.33
N TRP A 334 10.87 -14.86 9.77
CA TRP A 334 11.01 -13.95 10.90
C TRP A 334 10.57 -12.53 10.51
N THR A 335 11.09 -12.01 9.40
CA THR A 335 10.73 -10.66 8.92
C THR A 335 9.23 -10.55 8.64
N GLY A 336 8.60 -11.59 8.10
CA GLY A 336 7.17 -11.65 7.86
C GLY A 336 6.33 -11.52 9.13
N ARG A 337 6.77 -12.08 10.25
CA ARG A 337 6.05 -11.99 11.54
C ARG A 337 6.08 -10.57 12.13
N VAL A 338 7.21 -9.88 12.01
CA VAL A 338 7.40 -8.53 12.58
C VAL A 338 7.07 -7.42 11.57
N SER A 339 6.79 -7.76 10.31
CA SER A 339 6.57 -6.81 9.21
C SER A 339 5.45 -5.79 9.48
N TYR A 340 4.37 -6.21 10.13
CA TYR A 340 3.26 -5.30 10.48
C TYR A 340 3.70 -4.26 11.52
N SER A 341 4.36 -4.71 12.60
CA SER A 341 4.94 -3.83 13.60
C SER A 341 6.00 -2.89 12.99
N ALA A 342 6.85 -3.37 12.07
CA ALA A 342 7.83 -2.55 11.36
C ALA A 342 7.15 -1.50 10.46
N PHE A 343 6.07 -1.88 9.77
CA PHE A 343 5.26 -0.97 8.99
C PHE A 343 4.61 0.12 9.84
N LEU A 344 4.22 -0.13 11.09
CA LEU A 344 3.69 0.93 11.94
C LEU A 344 4.78 1.91 12.41
N LEU A 345 5.99 1.40 12.67
CA LEU A 345 7.08 2.17 13.28
C LEU A 345 7.96 2.93 12.27
N HIS A 346 8.04 2.51 11.00
CA HIS A 346 9.03 3.06 10.07
C HIS A 346 8.95 4.58 9.88
N THR A 347 7.75 5.15 9.79
CA THR A 347 7.57 6.60 9.64
C THR A 347 7.99 7.35 10.89
N LEU A 348 7.90 6.73 12.07
CA LEU A 348 8.34 7.32 13.33
C LEU A 348 9.84 7.62 13.29
N PHE A 349 10.62 6.64 12.83
CA PHE A 349 12.07 6.78 12.71
C PHE A 349 12.47 7.73 11.59
N GLN A 350 11.84 7.62 10.42
CA GLN A 350 12.10 8.52 9.29
C GLN A 350 11.86 9.97 9.71
N ARG A 351 10.73 10.25 10.37
CA ARG A 351 10.39 11.61 10.83
C ARG A 351 11.22 12.07 12.00
N GLY A 352 11.54 11.17 12.94
CA GLY A 352 12.45 11.50 14.04
C GLY A 352 13.80 11.96 13.51
N LEU A 353 14.34 11.24 12.52
CA LEU A 353 15.60 11.59 11.87
C LEU A 353 15.51 12.93 11.13
N THR A 354 14.45 13.15 10.34
CA THR A 354 14.23 14.43 9.64
C THR A 354 14.00 15.59 10.60
N GLY A 355 13.24 15.38 11.67
CA GLY A 355 12.91 16.39 12.67
C GLY A 355 14.12 16.83 13.50
N ALA A 356 15.07 15.93 13.72
CA ALA A 356 16.31 16.20 14.44
C ALA A 356 17.37 16.93 13.62
N GLN A 357 17.20 17.07 12.29
CA GLN A 357 18.19 17.73 11.45
C GLN A 357 18.28 19.22 11.74
N THR A 358 19.50 19.70 11.94
CA THR A 358 19.79 21.12 12.23
C THR A 358 20.22 21.93 11.01
N SER A 359 20.60 21.27 9.92
CA SER A 359 21.01 21.89 8.66
C SER A 359 20.27 21.28 7.46
N PRO A 360 20.03 22.06 6.39
CA PRO A 360 19.52 21.52 5.14
C PRO A 360 20.47 20.47 4.59
N THR A 361 19.97 19.24 4.39
CA THR A 361 20.76 18.15 3.82
C THR A 361 20.60 18.12 2.31
N HIS A 362 21.73 18.02 1.59
CA HIS A 362 21.69 17.72 0.16
C HIS A 362 21.24 16.27 -0.04
N MET A 363 20.19 16.07 -0.84
CA MET A 363 19.68 14.75 -1.19
C MET A 363 20.63 14.04 -2.16
N SER A 364 21.77 13.57 -1.65
CA SER A 364 22.68 12.69 -2.39
C SER A 364 22.19 11.25 -2.32
N ASP A 365 22.54 10.44 -3.30
CA ASP A 365 22.17 9.02 -3.33
C ASP A 365 22.73 8.27 -2.10
N TYR A 366 23.93 8.64 -1.67
CA TYR A 366 24.55 8.12 -0.44
C TYR A 366 23.67 8.40 0.79
N TYR A 367 23.24 9.66 0.96
CA TYR A 367 22.40 10.04 2.09
C TYR A 367 21.05 9.28 2.09
N VAL A 368 20.41 9.13 0.93
CA VAL A 368 19.16 8.36 0.78
C VAL A 368 19.36 6.90 1.19
N ILE A 369 20.45 6.26 0.75
CA ILE A 369 20.78 4.87 1.11
C ILE A 369 21.05 4.74 2.61
N THR A 370 21.80 5.67 3.21
CA THR A 370 22.08 5.66 4.65
C THR A 370 20.81 5.79 5.47
N VAL A 371 19.93 6.73 5.12
CA VAL A 371 18.64 6.93 5.79
C VAL A 371 17.74 5.69 5.64
N LEU A 372 17.72 5.09 4.46
CA LEU A 372 16.96 3.85 4.20
C LEU A 372 17.48 2.71 5.06
N ALA A 373 18.79 2.47 5.07
CA ALA A 373 19.41 1.40 5.86
C ALA A 373 19.18 1.59 7.37
N ALA A 374 19.36 2.81 7.87
CA ALA A 374 19.08 3.15 9.27
C ALA A 374 17.60 2.95 9.60
N SER A 375 16.70 3.42 8.74
CA SER A 375 15.25 3.28 8.95
C SER A 375 14.83 1.81 8.98
N ILE A 376 15.33 0.98 8.05
CA ILE A 376 15.04 -0.46 8.04
C ILE A 376 15.55 -1.10 9.33
N PHE A 377 16.81 -0.86 9.69
CA PHE A 377 17.42 -1.48 10.86
C PHE A 377 16.67 -1.13 12.16
N LEU A 378 16.44 0.17 12.43
CA LEU A 378 15.74 0.61 13.63
C LEU A 378 14.28 0.13 13.65
N SER A 379 13.60 0.16 12.50
CA SER A 379 12.20 -0.29 12.41
C SER A 379 12.06 -1.77 12.75
N TYR A 380 12.91 -2.63 12.19
CA TYR A 380 12.86 -4.07 12.47
C TYR A 380 13.31 -4.41 13.89
N LEU A 381 14.29 -3.69 14.43
CA LEU A 381 14.74 -3.86 15.81
C LEU A 381 13.60 -3.56 16.80
N CYS A 382 12.97 -2.40 16.68
CA CYS A 382 11.86 -2.02 17.57
C CYS A 382 10.57 -2.81 17.27
N ALA A 383 10.35 -3.22 16.02
CA ALA A 383 9.24 -4.09 15.67
C ALA A 383 9.33 -5.48 16.32
N ALA A 384 10.54 -6.02 16.48
CA ALA A 384 10.72 -7.28 17.19
C ALA A 384 10.28 -7.17 18.65
N ILE A 385 10.60 -6.06 19.31
CA ILE A 385 10.16 -5.77 20.69
C ILE A 385 8.64 -5.62 20.74
N LEU A 386 8.06 -4.81 19.85
CA LEU A 386 6.61 -4.60 19.78
C LEU A 386 5.85 -5.90 19.52
N TRP A 387 6.37 -6.74 18.64
CA TRP A 387 5.79 -8.03 18.32
C TRP A 387 5.79 -8.99 19.52
N LEU A 388 6.92 -9.08 20.24
CA LEU A 388 7.06 -9.95 21.41
C LEU A 388 6.17 -9.51 22.57
N VAL A 389 6.11 -8.19 22.84
CA VAL A 389 5.41 -7.65 24.01
C VAL A 389 3.91 -7.59 23.82
N LEU A 390 3.43 -7.30 22.59
CA LEU A 390 2.03 -6.97 22.36
C LEU A 390 1.38 -7.81 21.26
N GLU A 391 1.95 -7.84 20.06
CA GLU A 391 1.29 -8.47 18.91
C GLU A 391 1.10 -9.99 19.10
N ALA A 392 2.15 -10.71 19.51
CA ALA A 392 2.10 -12.16 19.71
C ALA A 392 1.23 -12.58 20.92
N PRO A 393 1.33 -11.94 22.09
CA PRO A 393 0.42 -12.21 23.21
C PRO A 393 -1.05 -11.91 22.87
N ALA A 394 -1.34 -10.78 22.24
CA ALA A 394 -2.71 -10.42 21.85
C ALA A 394 -3.28 -11.44 20.85
N ALA A 395 -2.51 -11.84 19.84
CA ALA A 395 -2.93 -12.87 18.89
C ALA A 395 -3.20 -14.23 19.58
N SER A 396 -2.40 -14.59 20.59
CA SER A 396 -2.58 -15.83 21.35
C SER A 396 -3.82 -15.78 22.24
N LEU A 397 -4.07 -14.64 22.90
CA LEU A 397 -5.27 -14.42 23.71
C LEU A 397 -6.54 -14.50 22.86
N ILE A 398 -6.54 -13.89 21.68
CA ILE A 398 -7.67 -13.95 20.73
C ILE A 398 -7.94 -15.40 20.33
N ARG A 399 -6.89 -16.17 19.99
CA ARG A 399 -7.04 -17.59 19.64
C ARG A 399 -7.60 -18.42 20.79
N ALA A 400 -7.12 -18.19 22.01
CA ALA A 400 -7.61 -18.88 23.20
C ALA A 400 -9.08 -18.54 23.48
N ALA A 401 -9.48 -17.27 23.37
CA ALA A 401 -10.85 -16.84 23.58
C ALA A 401 -11.86 -17.40 22.55
N LEU A 402 -11.38 -17.77 21.36
CA LEU A 402 -12.21 -18.30 20.27
C LEU A 402 -12.12 -19.82 20.12
N ALA A 403 -11.23 -20.46 20.88
CA ALA A 403 -11.13 -21.90 20.88
C ALA A 403 -12.46 -22.49 21.35
N PRO A 404 -13.04 -23.48 20.63
CA PRO A 404 -14.20 -24.20 21.12
C PRO A 404 -13.86 -24.81 22.49
N ASN A 405 -14.72 -24.57 23.48
CA ASN A 405 -14.53 -25.07 24.83
C ASN A 405 -14.70 -26.60 24.82
N ASN A 406 -13.61 -27.36 24.63
CA ASN A 406 -13.61 -28.82 24.60
C ASN A 406 -13.71 -29.42 26.02
N ASN A 407 -14.66 -28.96 26.83
CA ASN A 407 -14.89 -29.47 28.19
C ASN A 407 -15.80 -30.72 28.24
N LYS A 408 -15.82 -31.55 27.18
CA LYS A 408 -16.52 -32.84 27.19
C LYS A 408 -15.79 -33.84 26.30
N ARG A 409 -14.74 -34.49 26.82
CA ARG A 409 -14.23 -35.80 26.39
C ARG A 409 -13.03 -36.17 27.28
N ASP A 410 -13.34 -36.53 28.52
CA ASP A 410 -12.46 -37.34 29.37
C ASP A 410 -13.38 -38.20 30.26
N ASP A 411 -14.16 -39.06 29.61
CA ASP A 411 -14.87 -40.17 30.25
C ASP A 411 -15.07 -41.25 29.17
N GLU A 412 -13.99 -41.91 28.78
CA GLU A 412 -14.07 -43.31 28.33
C GLU A 412 -12.71 -44.00 28.59
N PRO A 413 -12.72 -45.16 29.25
CA PRO A 413 -11.52 -45.75 29.83
C PRO A 413 -10.63 -46.37 28.75
N GLN A 414 -9.32 -46.18 28.92
CA GLN A 414 -8.29 -46.85 28.14
C GLN A 414 -8.45 -48.38 28.23
N SER A 415 -8.96 -49.01 27.17
CA SER A 415 -8.81 -50.44 26.95
C SER A 415 -7.55 -50.70 26.11
N LYS A 416 -6.59 -51.34 26.76
CA LYS A 416 -5.40 -52.02 26.23
C LYS A 416 -5.69 -52.77 24.91
N VAL A 417 -4.85 -52.61 23.89
CA VAL A 417 -3.75 -53.50 23.46
C VAL A 417 -3.01 -52.83 22.31
#